data_AF-H5WK36-F1
#
_entry.id   AF-H5WK36-F1
#
_cell.length_a   1.000
_cell.length_b   1.000
_cell.length_c   1.000
_cell.angle_alpha   90.00
_cell.angle_beta   90.00
_cell.angle_gamma   90.00
#
_symmetry.space_group_name_H-M   'P 1'
#
loop_
_entity.id
_entity.type
_entity.pdbx_description
1 polymer ?
#
loop_
_entity_poly.entity_id
_entity_poly.type
_entity_poly.pdbx_seq_one_letter_code
_entity_poly.pdbx_strand_id
1 'polypeptide(L)'
;MKVRDVVIFSGEQFSVPQCIQRIDTRSTHGWQVRYHGTKMFSDHSPDGSGARAALDKATKELLKRIAEHPAPVALQRAPSAHKTSDLPSGISGPIVRTRRNAGTRVAVLSVLLPQFGKRPKCTTIHIGSENTYTPRRFKDAVARAIELRSQAEQVYEQEATRARRREGAQLRSMLREAASGAAATAAE
;
A
#
# COMPACT_ATOMS: atom_id res chain seq x y z
N MET A 1 -1.98 9.57 9.00
CA MET A 1 -1.71 9.89 7.58
C MET A 1 -0.71 11.02 7.54
N LYS A 2 0.21 11.07 6.57
CA LYS A 2 1.09 12.25 6.42
C LYS A 2 0.27 13.42 5.87
N VAL A 3 0.49 14.60 6.42
CA VAL A 3 -0.01 15.89 5.91
C VAL A 3 1.20 16.73 5.51
N ARG A 4 1.03 17.59 4.51
CA ARG A 4 2.06 18.53 4.06
C ARG A 4 1.44 19.91 3.91
N ASP A 5 2.22 20.95 4.12
CA ASP A 5 1.75 22.30 3.86
C ASP A 5 1.98 22.67 2.39
N VAL A 6 0.98 23.30 1.80
CA VAL A 6 0.99 23.76 0.41
C VAL A 6 0.54 25.22 0.40
N VAL A 7 1.37 26.08 -0.18
CA VAL A 7 1.01 27.47 -0.47
C VAL A 7 0.50 27.53 -1.90
N ILE A 8 -0.70 28.07 -2.11
CA ILE A 8 -1.26 28.27 -3.46
C ILE A 8 -0.79 29.60 -4.06
N PHE A 9 -1.11 29.85 -5.33
CA PHE A 9 -0.67 31.06 -6.04
C PHE A 9 -1.14 32.38 -5.40
N SER A 10 -2.23 32.37 -4.61
CA SER A 10 -2.71 33.54 -3.85
C SER A 10 -1.94 33.79 -2.55
N GLY A 11 -0.98 32.93 -2.19
CA GLY A 11 -0.22 33.00 -0.93
C GLY A 11 -0.89 32.32 0.26
N GLU A 12 -2.13 31.82 0.13
CA GLU A 12 -2.80 31.09 1.20
C GLU A 12 -2.16 29.71 1.43
N GLN A 13 -2.00 29.35 2.70
CA GLN A 13 -1.41 28.07 3.12
C GLN A 13 -2.49 27.05 3.53
N PHE A 14 -2.30 25.82 3.07
CA PHE A 14 -3.19 24.70 3.33
C PHE A 14 -2.41 23.48 3.84
N SER A 15 -2.90 22.85 4.90
CA SER A 15 -2.42 21.52 5.31
C SER A 15 -3.18 20.45 4.53
N VAL A 16 -2.47 19.76 3.64
CA VAL A 16 -3.04 18.86 2.63
C VAL A 16 -2.68 17.41 2.96
N PRO A 17 -3.66 16.51 3.09
CA PRO A 17 -3.41 15.09 3.29
C PRO A 17 -2.63 14.45 2.13
N GLN A 18 -1.84 13.42 2.46
CA GLN A 18 -1.31 12.50 1.47
C GLN A 18 -2.46 11.96 0.60
N CYS A 19 -2.20 11.75 -0.70
CA CYS A 19 -3.19 11.39 -1.73
C CYS A 19 -4.12 12.53 -2.18
N ILE A 20 -3.91 13.77 -1.74
CA ILE A 20 -4.48 14.96 -2.39
C ILE A 20 -3.34 15.78 -2.98
N GLN A 21 -3.55 16.29 -4.19
CA GLN A 21 -2.57 17.13 -4.89
C GLN A 21 -3.22 18.42 -5.36
N ARG A 22 -2.51 19.54 -5.18
CA ARG A 22 -2.88 20.82 -5.79
C ARG A 22 -2.59 20.76 -7.28
N ILE A 23 -3.56 21.17 -8.08
CA ILE A 23 -3.38 21.43 -9.50
C ILE A 23 -3.57 22.93 -9.70
N ASP A 24 -2.50 23.60 -10.06
CA ASP A 24 -2.49 25.00 -10.45
C ASP A 24 -1.90 25.09 -11.84
N THR A 25 -2.78 25.24 -12.82
CA THR A 25 -2.43 25.49 -14.22
C THR A 25 -3.19 26.72 -14.69
N ARG A 26 -2.81 27.29 -15.83
CA ARG A 26 -3.40 28.54 -16.34
C ARG A 26 -4.93 28.52 -16.44
N SER A 27 -5.54 27.36 -16.68
CA SER A 27 -6.99 27.21 -16.89
C SER A 27 -7.67 26.35 -15.82
N THR A 28 -6.93 25.79 -14.87
CA THR A 28 -7.49 24.83 -13.92
C THR A 28 -6.80 24.95 -12.57
N HIS A 29 -7.61 25.29 -11.59
CA HIS A 29 -7.24 25.45 -10.19
C HIS A 29 -8.13 24.53 -9.35
N GLY A 30 -7.50 23.69 -8.53
CA GLY A 30 -8.23 22.81 -7.63
C GLY A 30 -7.40 21.71 -7.00
N TRP A 31 -8.11 20.78 -6.37
CA TRP A 31 -7.53 19.66 -5.64
C TRP A 31 -7.90 18.34 -6.29
N GLN A 32 -6.89 17.53 -6.59
CA GLN A 32 -7.06 16.21 -7.15
C GLN A 32 -6.82 15.14 -6.08
N VAL A 33 -7.85 14.35 -5.79
CA VAL A 33 -7.75 13.13 -4.99
C VAL A 33 -7.13 12.03 -5.85
N ARG A 34 -6.13 11.32 -5.31
CA ARG A 34 -5.38 10.24 -5.94
C ARG A 34 -5.36 9.00 -5.06
N TYR A 35 -6.51 8.36 -4.92
CA TYR A 35 -6.71 7.14 -4.15
C TYR A 35 -7.74 6.28 -4.88
N HIS A 36 -7.36 5.11 -5.41
CA HIS A 36 -8.14 4.32 -6.38
C HIS A 36 -8.62 5.18 -7.56
N GLY A 37 -7.68 5.62 -8.39
CA GLY A 37 -7.94 6.56 -9.49
C GLY A 37 -7.90 8.02 -9.05
N THR A 38 -8.28 8.91 -9.97
CA THR A 38 -8.20 10.36 -9.79
C THR A 38 -9.57 11.03 -9.83
N LYS A 39 -9.81 12.02 -8.97
CA LYS A 39 -11.00 12.89 -9.03
C LYS A 39 -10.63 14.33 -8.68
N MET A 40 -11.08 15.27 -9.50
CA MET A 40 -10.76 16.69 -9.39
C MET A 40 -11.88 17.46 -8.68
N PHE A 41 -11.50 18.39 -7.83
CA PHE A 41 -12.38 19.33 -7.14
C PHE A 41 -11.89 20.74 -7.45
N SER A 42 -12.57 21.42 -8.37
CA SER A 42 -12.22 22.78 -8.80
C SER A 42 -12.49 23.80 -7.70
N ASP A 43 -11.69 24.85 -7.64
CA ASP A 43 -11.91 25.97 -6.73
C ASP A 43 -13.15 26.78 -7.12
N HIS A 44 -13.52 26.76 -8.41
CA HIS A 44 -14.57 27.61 -8.98
C HIS A 44 -14.33 29.12 -8.78
N SER A 45 -13.08 29.52 -8.53
CA SER A 45 -12.69 30.93 -8.43
C SER A 45 -11.31 31.18 -9.03
N PRO A 46 -11.08 32.29 -9.75
CA PRO A 46 -9.78 32.67 -10.29
C PRO A 46 -8.82 33.25 -9.26
N ASP A 47 -9.31 33.72 -8.10
CA ASP A 47 -8.50 34.31 -7.02
C ASP A 47 -8.07 33.31 -5.94
N GLY A 48 -8.52 32.06 -6.04
CA GLY A 48 -8.21 31.00 -5.08
C GLY A 48 -9.11 30.97 -3.83
N SER A 49 -10.06 31.89 -3.67
CA SER A 49 -10.97 31.93 -2.50
C SER A 49 -11.79 30.64 -2.29
N GLY A 50 -12.08 29.91 -3.38
CA GLY A 50 -12.78 28.63 -3.33
C GLY A 50 -11.89 27.42 -2.97
N ALA A 51 -10.56 27.61 -2.82
CA ALA A 51 -9.62 26.52 -2.59
C ALA A 51 -9.88 25.77 -1.28
N ARG A 52 -10.27 26.46 -0.20
CA ARG A 52 -10.64 25.82 1.08
C ARG A 52 -11.83 24.88 0.91
N ALA A 53 -12.92 25.38 0.33
CA ALA A 53 -14.14 24.60 0.13
C ALA A 53 -13.91 23.39 -0.81
N ALA A 54 -13.06 23.57 -1.83
CA ALA A 54 -12.66 22.48 -2.73
C ALA A 54 -11.79 21.43 -2.00
N LEU A 55 -10.87 21.85 -1.12
CA LEU A 55 -10.05 20.96 -0.32
C LEU A 55 -10.90 20.14 0.67
N ASP A 56 -11.91 20.74 1.29
CA ASP A 56 -12.83 20.03 2.19
C ASP A 56 -13.61 18.94 1.45
N LYS A 57 -14.10 19.23 0.25
CA LYS A 57 -14.78 18.25 -0.61
C LYS A 57 -13.82 17.12 -1.02
N ALA A 58 -12.59 17.46 -1.42
CA ALA A 58 -11.56 16.49 -1.75
C ALA A 58 -11.21 15.59 -0.55
N THR A 59 -11.13 16.16 0.64
CA THR A 59 -10.82 15.44 1.88
C THR A 59 -11.96 14.51 2.29
N LYS A 60 -13.22 14.94 2.17
CA LYS A 60 -14.40 14.09 2.39
C LYS A 60 -14.41 12.90 1.42
N GLU A 61 -14.12 13.14 0.14
CA GLU A 61 -14.00 12.07 -0.86
C GLU A 61 -12.86 11.10 -0.55
N LEU A 62 -11.68 11.60 -0.15
CA LEU A 62 -10.56 10.75 0.25
C LEU A 62 -10.96 9.83 1.41
N LEU A 63 -11.58 10.39 2.46
CA LEU A 63 -12.03 9.62 3.63
C LEU A 63 -13.10 8.59 3.25
N LYS A 64 -14.00 8.93 2.33
CA LYS A 64 -15.00 8.00 1.77
C LYS A 64 -14.30 6.82 1.10
N ARG A 65 -13.34 7.08 0.20
CA ARG A 65 -12.63 6.01 -0.52
C ARG A 65 -11.77 5.13 0.39
N ILE A 66 -11.19 5.69 1.44
CA ILE A 66 -10.45 4.92 2.46
C ILE A 66 -11.38 3.95 3.23
N ALA A 67 -12.64 4.34 3.43
CA ALA A 67 -13.62 3.45 4.05
C ALA A 67 -14.05 2.32 3.11
N GLU A 68 -14.33 2.67 1.84
CA GLU A 68 -14.91 1.76 0.83
C GLU A 68 -13.89 0.80 0.22
N HIS A 69 -12.67 1.26 -0.07
CA HIS A 69 -11.69 0.47 -0.84
C HIS A 69 -10.52 -0.02 0.02
N PRO A 70 -9.93 -1.20 -0.32
CA PRO A 70 -8.73 -1.69 0.36
C PRO A 70 -7.55 -0.72 0.18
N ALA A 71 -6.54 -0.80 1.04
CA ALA A 71 -5.34 0.01 0.83
C ALA A 71 -4.64 -0.40 -0.48
N PRO A 72 -4.23 0.56 -1.33
CA PRO A 72 -3.35 0.24 -2.44
C PRO A 72 -2.00 -0.24 -1.89
N VAL A 73 -1.58 -1.45 -2.26
CA VAL A 73 -0.31 -2.06 -1.83
C VAL A 73 0.62 -2.27 -3.01
N ALA A 74 1.93 -2.05 -2.79
CA ALA A 74 2.97 -2.27 -3.78
C ALA A 74 3.52 -3.72 -3.71
N LEU A 75 2.63 -4.72 -3.76
CA LEU A 75 3.04 -6.12 -3.80
C LEU A 75 3.26 -6.59 -5.24
N GLN A 76 4.42 -7.17 -5.52
CA GLN A 76 4.70 -7.75 -6.83
C GLN A 76 3.99 -9.10 -6.99
N ARG A 77 2.88 -9.11 -7.74
CA ARG A 77 2.07 -10.30 -8.01
C ARG A 77 2.61 -11.16 -9.17
N ALA A 78 3.10 -10.52 -10.23
CA ALA A 78 3.68 -11.20 -11.38
C ALA A 78 5.19 -11.44 -11.22
N PRO A 79 5.75 -12.54 -11.78
CA PRO A 79 7.19 -12.71 -11.92
C PRO A 79 7.87 -11.48 -12.52
N SER A 80 9.12 -11.20 -12.14
CA SER A 80 9.88 -10.13 -12.79
C SER A 80 10.26 -10.54 -14.22
N ALA A 81 10.44 -9.56 -15.11
CA ALA A 81 10.84 -9.80 -16.49
C ALA A 81 12.19 -10.54 -16.61
N HIS A 82 13.06 -10.41 -15.60
CA HIS A 82 14.37 -11.07 -15.55
C HIS A 82 14.34 -12.45 -14.87
N LYS A 83 13.16 -12.93 -14.45
CA LYS A 83 13.03 -14.25 -13.85
C LYS A 83 13.09 -15.31 -14.96
N THR A 84 14.11 -16.15 -14.90
CA THR A 84 14.33 -17.23 -15.86
C THR A 84 13.60 -18.53 -15.51
N SER A 85 12.96 -18.60 -14.34
CA SER A 85 12.16 -19.75 -13.92
C SER A 85 10.66 -19.47 -14.01
N ASP A 86 9.89 -20.49 -14.41
CA ASP A 86 8.42 -20.46 -14.46
C ASP A 86 7.74 -20.44 -13.08
N LEU A 87 8.51 -20.17 -12.02
CA LEU A 87 7.99 -20.11 -10.66
C LEU A 87 7.26 -18.78 -10.40
N PRO A 88 6.15 -18.79 -9.66
CA PRO A 88 5.43 -17.56 -9.29
C PRO A 88 6.29 -16.59 -8.49
N SER A 89 5.92 -15.29 -8.50
CA SER A 89 6.72 -14.16 -8.05
C SER A 89 7.68 -14.46 -6.88
N GLY A 90 7.35 -14.34 -5.60
CA GLY A 90 8.31 -14.53 -4.49
C GLY A 90 8.73 -15.97 -4.19
N ILE A 91 8.81 -16.87 -5.16
CA ILE A 91 9.22 -18.28 -4.98
C ILE A 91 10.46 -18.56 -5.85
N SER A 92 11.52 -19.09 -5.24
CA SER A 92 12.79 -19.42 -5.92
C SER A 92 13.20 -20.86 -5.65
N GLY A 93 13.76 -21.53 -6.66
CA GLY A 93 14.30 -22.88 -6.56
C GLY A 93 14.05 -23.73 -7.80
N PRO A 94 14.26 -25.04 -7.73
CA PRO A 94 14.75 -25.78 -6.56
C PRO A 94 16.19 -25.39 -6.18
N ILE A 95 16.44 -25.12 -4.90
CA ILE A 95 17.76 -24.83 -4.35
C ILE A 95 18.28 -26.09 -3.67
N VAL A 96 19.41 -26.61 -4.14
CA VAL A 96 20.08 -27.74 -3.51
C VAL A 96 20.95 -27.24 -2.36
N ARG A 97 20.76 -27.82 -1.16
CA ARG A 97 21.53 -27.49 0.04
C ARG A 97 21.99 -28.77 0.72
N THR A 98 23.18 -28.77 1.30
CA THR A 98 23.65 -29.88 2.14
C THR A 98 23.15 -29.66 3.56
N ARG A 99 22.47 -30.65 4.16
CA ARG A 99 22.00 -30.55 5.54
C ARG A 99 23.20 -30.60 6.49
N ARG A 100 23.30 -29.63 7.40
CA ARG A 100 24.33 -29.59 8.45
C ARG A 100 24.30 -30.92 9.22
N ASN A 101 25.46 -31.58 9.32
CA ASN A 101 25.71 -32.85 10.03
C ASN A 101 25.16 -34.16 9.40
N ALA A 102 24.46 -34.12 8.26
CA ALA A 102 23.92 -35.36 7.65
C ALA A 102 24.55 -35.71 6.29
N GLY A 103 25.33 -34.82 5.67
CA GLY A 103 25.97 -35.04 4.37
C GLY A 103 25.01 -35.13 3.17
N THR A 104 23.74 -35.47 3.38
CA THR A 104 22.72 -35.59 2.34
C THR A 104 22.35 -34.23 1.75
N ARG A 105 22.32 -34.14 0.41
CA ARG A 105 21.77 -32.97 -0.28
C ARG A 105 20.24 -33.04 -0.29
N VAL A 106 19.63 -31.89 -0.06
CA VAL A 106 18.17 -31.69 -0.09
C VAL A 106 17.83 -30.58 -1.06
N ALA A 107 16.75 -30.76 -1.80
CA ALA A 107 16.15 -29.73 -2.63
C ALA A 107 15.06 -29.01 -1.85
N VAL A 108 15.11 -27.67 -1.84
CA VAL A 108 14.13 -26.81 -1.19
C VAL A 108 13.64 -25.71 -2.12
N LEU A 109 12.42 -25.23 -1.91
CA LEU A 109 11.96 -23.94 -2.42
C LEU A 109 12.19 -22.86 -1.36
N SER A 110 12.62 -21.69 -1.77
CA SER A 110 12.65 -20.49 -0.95
C SER A 110 11.43 -19.64 -1.29
N VAL A 111 10.68 -19.24 -0.25
CA VAL A 111 9.43 -18.48 -0.36
C VAL A 111 9.57 -17.18 0.42
N LEU A 112 9.36 -16.07 -0.27
CA LEU A 112 9.34 -14.72 0.31
C LEU A 112 7.92 -14.36 0.74
N LEU A 113 7.73 -14.22 2.05
CA LEU A 113 6.46 -13.88 2.67
C LEU A 113 6.45 -12.38 3.02
N PRO A 114 5.57 -11.58 2.39
CA PRO A 114 5.42 -10.17 2.74
C PRO A 114 4.89 -10.02 4.19
N GLN A 115 5.36 -8.99 4.89
CA GLN A 115 4.90 -8.65 6.24
C GLN A 115 4.66 -7.14 6.32
N PHE A 116 3.48 -6.72 6.76
CA PHE A 116 3.15 -5.30 6.80
C PHE A 116 3.95 -4.60 7.91
N GLY A 117 4.62 -3.50 7.55
CA GLY A 117 5.46 -2.72 8.47
C GLY A 117 6.74 -3.42 8.96
N LYS A 118 7.07 -4.61 8.43
CA LYS A 118 8.25 -5.39 8.80
C LYS A 118 9.02 -5.83 7.56
N ARG A 119 10.24 -6.34 7.76
CA ARG A 119 11.02 -6.94 6.68
C ARG A 119 10.31 -8.24 6.23
N PRO A 120 10.19 -8.50 4.91
CA PRO A 120 9.67 -9.76 4.42
C PRO A 120 10.42 -10.96 5.00
N LYS A 121 9.69 -12.04 5.33
CA LYS A 121 10.27 -13.25 5.90
C LYS A 121 10.56 -14.26 4.79
N CYS A 122 11.76 -14.79 4.75
CA CYS A 122 12.11 -15.88 3.86
C CYS A 122 11.93 -17.23 4.59
N THR A 123 11.11 -18.11 4.01
CA THR A 123 10.84 -19.46 4.53
C THR A 123 11.25 -20.49 3.49
N THR A 124 11.69 -21.67 3.92
CA THR A 124 12.06 -22.76 3.01
C THR A 124 11.07 -23.91 3.08
N ILE A 125 10.64 -24.42 1.93
CA ILE A 125 9.78 -25.60 1.81
C ILE A 125 10.61 -26.76 1.27
N HIS A 126 10.62 -27.87 2.01
CA HIS A 126 11.31 -29.07 1.58
C HIS A 126 10.57 -29.77 0.44
N ILE A 127 11.32 -30.15 -0.60
CA ILE A 127 10.84 -30.96 -1.72
C ILE A 127 11.21 -32.44 -1.50
N GLY A 128 12.49 -32.71 -1.30
CA GLY A 128 13.04 -34.05 -1.13
C GLY A 128 14.56 -34.05 -0.93
N SER A 129 15.09 -35.18 -0.48
CA SER A 129 16.52 -35.51 -0.52
C SER A 129 16.90 -36.12 -1.88
N GLU A 130 18.19 -36.35 -2.12
CA GLU A 130 18.72 -37.03 -3.32
C GLU A 130 17.88 -38.26 -3.72
N ASN A 131 17.50 -39.11 -2.77
CA ASN A 131 16.80 -40.37 -3.04
C ASN A 131 15.27 -40.23 -3.07
N THR A 132 14.72 -39.08 -2.71
CA THR A 132 13.26 -38.90 -2.57
C THR A 132 12.71 -37.80 -3.46
N TYR A 133 13.56 -37.07 -4.18
CA TYR A 133 13.13 -36.03 -5.11
C TYR A 133 12.38 -36.65 -6.29
N THR A 134 11.14 -36.20 -6.50
CA THR A 134 10.33 -36.58 -7.66
C THR A 134 9.59 -35.38 -8.23
N PRO A 135 9.22 -35.39 -9.54
CA PRO A 135 8.41 -34.33 -10.14
C PRO A 135 7.09 -34.09 -9.39
N ARG A 136 6.48 -35.16 -8.84
CA ARG A 136 5.26 -35.05 -8.01
C ARG A 136 5.53 -34.22 -6.75
N ARG A 137 6.57 -34.58 -5.98
CA ARG A 137 6.94 -33.82 -4.77
C ARG A 137 7.32 -32.38 -5.07
N PHE A 138 7.92 -32.12 -6.23
CA PHE A 138 8.19 -30.75 -6.68
C PHE A 138 6.89 -29.97 -6.90
N LYS A 139 5.93 -30.52 -7.65
CA LYS A 139 4.61 -29.88 -7.86
C LYS A 139 3.88 -29.64 -6.53
N ASP A 140 3.87 -30.62 -5.63
CA ASP A 140 3.26 -30.50 -4.31
C ASP A 140 3.94 -29.42 -3.45
N ALA A 141 5.26 -29.30 -3.52
CA ALA A 141 6.00 -28.24 -2.85
C ALA A 141 5.71 -26.85 -3.44
N VAL A 142 5.58 -26.76 -4.77
CA VAL A 142 5.21 -25.50 -5.45
C VAL A 142 3.80 -25.08 -5.05
N ALA A 143 2.83 -25.99 -5.04
CA ALA A 143 1.46 -25.71 -4.61
C ALA A 143 1.43 -25.15 -3.17
N ARG A 144 2.12 -25.81 -2.23
CA ARG A 144 2.27 -25.33 -0.85
C ARG A 144 2.96 -23.96 -0.77
N ALA A 145 3.96 -23.71 -1.62
CA ALA A 145 4.66 -22.42 -1.67
C ALA A 145 3.73 -21.28 -2.12
N ILE A 146 2.90 -21.54 -3.13
CA ILE A 146 1.92 -20.59 -3.65
C ILE A 146 0.88 -20.28 -2.56
N GLU A 147 0.33 -21.31 -1.93
CA GLU A 147 -0.67 -21.15 -0.88
C GLU A 147 -0.12 -20.33 0.29
N LEU A 148 1.07 -20.70 0.79
CA LEU A 148 1.71 -19.99 1.91
C LEU A 148 1.95 -18.51 1.59
N ARG A 149 2.37 -18.21 0.35
CA ARG A 149 2.58 -16.83 -0.09
C ARG A 149 1.26 -16.08 -0.26
N SER A 150 0.24 -16.71 -0.85
CA SER A 150 -1.10 -16.13 -1.02
C SER A 150 -1.71 -15.75 0.33
N GLN A 151 -1.60 -16.62 1.34
CA GLN A 151 -2.06 -16.32 2.69
C GLN A 151 -1.33 -15.10 3.28
N ALA A 152 -0.01 -15.03 3.13
CA ALA A 152 0.77 -13.89 3.59
C ALA A 152 0.41 -12.58 2.87
N GLU A 153 0.15 -12.63 1.56
CA GLU A 153 -0.32 -11.48 0.77
C GLU A 153 -1.69 -10.98 1.25
N GLN A 154 -2.63 -11.89 1.54
CA GLN A 154 -3.94 -11.53 2.08
C GLN A 154 -3.84 -10.86 3.45
N VAL A 155 -3.03 -11.42 4.37
CA VAL A 155 -2.80 -10.83 5.69
C VAL A 155 -2.18 -9.43 5.53
N TYR A 156 -1.19 -9.29 4.66
CA TYR A 156 -0.56 -8.00 4.38
C TYR A 156 -1.59 -6.96 3.91
N GLU A 157 -2.47 -7.32 2.96
CA GLU A 157 -3.49 -6.41 2.42
C GLU A 157 -4.52 -6.00 3.48
N GLN A 158 -4.93 -6.94 4.32
CA GLN A 158 -5.84 -6.66 5.45
C GLN A 158 -5.20 -5.72 6.46
N GLU A 159 -3.95 -5.96 6.85
CA GLU A 159 -3.22 -5.12 7.79
C GLU A 159 -2.95 -3.72 7.22
N ALA A 160 -2.57 -3.63 5.94
CA ALA A 160 -2.40 -2.36 5.23
C ALA A 160 -3.71 -1.57 5.19
N THR A 161 -4.84 -2.24 4.91
CA THR A 161 -6.16 -1.62 4.90
C THR A 161 -6.56 -1.12 6.29
N ARG A 162 -6.35 -1.93 7.33
CA ARG A 162 -6.60 -1.53 8.73
C ARG A 162 -5.75 -0.34 9.14
N ALA A 163 -4.47 -0.32 8.78
CA ALA A 163 -3.58 0.82 9.03
C ALA A 163 -4.08 2.09 8.32
N ARG A 164 -4.44 1.99 7.04
CA ARG A 164 -4.97 3.13 6.27
C ARG A 164 -6.28 3.67 6.83
N ARG A 165 -7.18 2.79 7.31
CA ARG A 165 -8.42 3.19 7.98
C ARG A 165 -8.17 3.91 9.30
N ARG A 166 -7.24 3.43 10.13
CA ARG A 166 -6.82 4.11 11.36
C ARG A 166 -6.26 5.50 11.06
N GLU A 167 -5.43 5.62 10.03
CA GLU A 167 -4.92 6.91 9.59
C GLU A 167 -6.02 7.87 9.11
N GLY A 168 -7.04 7.36 8.41
CA GLY A 168 -8.20 8.16 8.00
C GLY A 168 -9.05 8.61 9.18
N ALA A 169 -9.23 7.76 10.20
CA ALA A 169 -9.92 8.13 11.43
C ALA A 169 -9.17 9.23 12.21
N GLN A 170 -7.84 9.12 12.29
CA GLN A 170 -6.99 10.16 12.89
C GLN A 170 -7.13 11.50 12.15
N LEU A 171 -7.05 11.48 10.82
CA LEU A 171 -7.26 12.69 10.01
C LEU A 171 -8.63 13.33 10.28
N ARG A 172 -9.68 12.51 10.40
CA ARG A 172 -11.02 13.00 10.74
C ARG A 172 -11.07 13.65 12.13
N SER A 173 -10.38 13.09 13.13
CA SER A 173 -10.27 13.69 14.47
C SER A 173 -9.58 15.03 14.41
N MET A 174 -8.41 15.10 13.76
CA MET A 174 -7.63 16.33 13.61
C MET A 174 -8.44 17.45 12.93
N LEU A 175 -9.20 17.12 11.88
CA LEU A 175 -10.07 18.09 11.19
C LEU A 175 -11.21 18.58 12.09
N ARG A 176 -11.79 17.69 12.91
CA ARG A 176 -12.83 18.07 13.86
C ARG A 176 -12.27 18.98 14.96
N GLU A 177 -11.11 18.64 15.50
CA GLU A 177 -10.40 19.43 16.51
C GLU A 177 -10.04 20.82 15.98
N ALA A 178 -9.51 20.90 14.75
CA ALA A 178 -9.21 22.17 14.09
C ALA A 178 -10.47 23.04 13.88
N ALA A 179 -11.60 22.42 13.51
CA ALA A 179 -12.86 23.14 13.36
C ALA A 179 -13.40 23.66 14.70
N SER A 180 -13.28 22.89 15.79
CA SER A 180 -13.68 23.34 17.13
C SER A 180 -12.77 24.44 17.69
N GLY A 181 -11.45 24.37 17.41
CA GLY A 181 -10.51 25.40 17.84
C GLY A 181 -10.76 26.74 17.15
N ALA A 182 -11.03 26.72 15.85
CA ALA A 182 -11.38 27.92 15.09
C ALA A 182 -12.69 28.59 15.57
N ALA A 183 -13.67 27.79 15.98
CA ALA A 183 -14.93 28.29 16.52
C ALA A 183 -14.77 28.95 17.91
N ALA A 184 -13.86 28.44 18.74
CA ALA A 184 -13.56 29.04 20.04
C ALA A 184 -12.82 30.38 19.91
N THR A 185 -11.88 30.50 18.97
CA THR A 185 -11.14 31.76 18.73
C THR A 185 -11.94 32.84 18.00
N ALA A 186 -13.06 32.49 17.37
CA ALA A 186 -13.94 33.46 16.70
C ALA A 186 -15.06 34.00 17.60
N ALA A 187 -15.21 33.46 18.81
CA ALA A 187 -16.19 33.88 19.81
C ALA A 187 -15.59 34.81 20.89
N GLU A 188 -14.31 35.14 20.76
CA GLU A 188 -13.52 36.05 21.62
C GLU A 188 -13.14 37.30 20.81
#